data_AF-A0A7S0VRS6-F1
#
_entry.id   AF-A0A7S0VRS6-F1
#
_cell.length_a   1.000
_cell.length_b   1.000
_cell.length_c   1.000
_cell.angle_alpha   90.00
_cell.angle_beta   90.00
_cell.angle_gamma   90.00
#
_symmetry.space_group_name_H-M   'P 1'
#
loop_
_entity.id
_entity.type
_entity.pdbx_description
1 polymer ?
#
loop_
_entity_poly.entity_id
_entity_poly.type
_entity_poly.pdbx_seq_one_letter_code
_entity_poly.pdbx_strand_id
1 'polypeptide(L)'
;MQRGMSYLYRYFRANKYAALYEVGDDAPSIFFEIWYTCGHSAVRSRAKDMAVHLTAKLQARLLARRADRACVVKQRDEFFAFMFLLRSEHEMGMDTAELLEAADESYRRNGFAETRLLFGYSREGLEQVSTAAWLELVVRILIMDYNNMLFPRRWPTAYCLRDAFSVLRRHRLSGPPMDSAMHFQDSFYLATHIIYATSAYSGVKTFEADAPWLYRYVRRALSFWMGQARLKKKDPGVYVDVDGVGEALDNLRGTGLTEVTCPLVCEGTVWLLEAQLKNGSWPVWFEGGDKDSKHDYYDRMHATWVCTQALRDRDFKVNEAQVRQWRVYVEKVLKETQMAVQ
;
A
#
# COMPACT_ATOMS: atom_id res chain seq x y z
N MET A 1 -8.33 -4.66 -15.02
CA MET A 1 -7.00 -4.01 -14.87
C MET A 1 -6.71 -2.91 -15.90
N GLN A 2 -6.48 -3.18 -17.20
CA GLN A 2 -6.01 -2.13 -18.16
C GLN A 2 -6.90 -0.86 -18.28
N ARG A 3 -8.23 -1.02 -18.16
CA ARG A 3 -9.18 0.12 -18.13
C ARG A 3 -8.98 0.98 -16.88
N GLY A 4 -8.72 0.35 -15.73
CA GLY A 4 -8.41 1.03 -14.47
C GLY A 4 -7.11 1.84 -14.54
N MET A 5 -6.03 1.24 -15.07
CA MET A 5 -4.78 1.98 -15.33
C MET A 5 -5.01 3.21 -16.22
N SER A 6 -5.80 3.04 -17.29
CA SER A 6 -6.09 4.13 -18.23
C SER A 6 -6.95 5.23 -17.60
N TYR A 7 -7.85 4.88 -16.68
CA TYR A 7 -8.62 5.83 -15.89
C TYR A 7 -7.70 6.61 -14.96
N LEU A 8 -6.92 5.93 -14.12
CA LEU A 8 -6.03 6.53 -13.13
C LEU A 8 -5.02 7.47 -13.77
N TYR A 9 -4.38 7.05 -14.86
CA TYR A 9 -3.37 7.88 -15.53
C TYR A 9 -3.99 9.16 -16.12
N ARG A 10 -5.23 9.08 -16.64
CA ARG A 10 -5.97 10.26 -17.10
C ARG A 10 -6.37 11.16 -15.94
N TYR A 11 -6.83 10.55 -14.86
CA TYR A 11 -7.23 11.23 -13.63
C TYR A 11 -6.09 12.07 -13.05
N PHE A 12 -4.90 11.48 -12.88
CA PHE A 12 -3.72 12.18 -12.37
C PHE A 12 -3.18 13.28 -13.28
N ARG A 13 -3.49 13.24 -14.58
CA ARG A 13 -3.06 14.26 -15.56
C ARG A 13 -4.08 15.37 -15.77
N ALA A 14 -5.32 15.16 -15.33
CA ALA A 14 -6.37 16.15 -15.47
C ALA A 14 -6.04 17.42 -14.64
N ASN A 15 -6.66 18.55 -15.00
CA ASN A 15 -6.58 19.80 -14.24
C ASN A 15 -5.15 20.20 -13.85
N LYS A 16 -4.20 20.11 -14.80
CA LYS A 16 -2.78 20.42 -14.59
C LYS A 16 -2.15 19.63 -13.43
N TYR A 17 -2.48 18.34 -13.35
CA TYR A 17 -1.93 17.41 -12.36
C TYR A 17 -2.36 17.67 -10.90
N ALA A 18 -3.51 18.33 -10.68
CA ALA A 18 -4.00 18.62 -9.33
C ALA A 18 -4.11 17.35 -8.47
N ALA A 19 -4.71 16.29 -9.01
CA ALA A 19 -4.85 15.01 -8.33
C ALA A 19 -3.48 14.38 -7.99
N LEU A 20 -2.52 14.39 -8.93
CA LEU A 20 -1.17 13.88 -8.71
C LEU A 20 -0.49 14.60 -7.53
N TYR A 21 -0.60 15.93 -7.46
CA TYR A 21 0.09 16.70 -6.43
C TYR A 21 -0.57 16.63 -5.06
N GLU A 22 -1.87 16.35 -5.01
CA GLU A 22 -2.59 16.16 -3.75
C GLU A 22 -2.40 14.75 -3.20
N VAL A 23 -2.53 13.73 -4.06
CA VAL A 23 -2.33 12.32 -3.68
C VAL A 23 -0.85 12.02 -3.41
N GLY A 24 0.07 12.70 -4.10
CA GLY A 24 1.50 12.53 -3.86
C GLY A 24 2.06 11.23 -4.45
N ASP A 25 2.92 10.57 -3.68
CA ASP A 25 3.74 9.42 -4.10
C ASP A 25 2.93 8.16 -4.39
N ASP A 26 1.73 8.04 -3.80
CA ASP A 26 0.79 6.97 -4.14
C ASP A 26 0.43 6.98 -5.64
N ALA A 27 0.36 8.14 -6.29
CA ALA A 27 -0.03 8.21 -7.71
C ALA A 27 0.96 7.50 -8.67
N PRO A 28 2.28 7.78 -8.67
CA PRO A 28 3.24 6.99 -9.43
C PRO A 28 3.39 5.55 -8.91
N SER A 29 3.21 5.32 -7.60
CA SER A 29 3.36 3.99 -6.98
C SER A 29 2.50 2.92 -7.66
N ILE A 30 1.27 3.28 -8.01
CA ILE A 30 0.29 2.37 -8.59
C ILE A 30 0.87 1.69 -9.84
N PHE A 31 1.46 2.51 -10.71
CA PHE A 31 2.02 2.05 -11.97
C PHE A 31 3.39 1.41 -11.77
N PHE A 32 4.18 1.92 -10.84
CA PHE A 32 5.46 1.32 -10.45
C PHE A 32 5.26 -0.14 -10.01
N GLU A 33 4.33 -0.42 -9.10
CA GLU A 33 4.07 -1.78 -8.62
C GLU A 33 3.56 -2.73 -9.73
N ILE A 34 2.73 -2.22 -10.65
CA ILE A 34 2.25 -2.99 -11.81
C ILE A 34 3.42 -3.32 -12.71
N TRP A 35 4.28 -2.35 -13.02
CA TRP A 35 5.51 -2.60 -13.76
C TRP A 35 6.38 -3.63 -13.03
N TYR A 36 6.44 -3.56 -11.71
CA TYR A 36 7.37 -4.33 -10.91
C TYR A 36 7.05 -5.83 -10.86
N THR A 37 5.77 -6.21 -10.95
CA THR A 37 5.36 -7.62 -10.77
C THR A 37 4.38 -8.15 -11.80
N CYS A 38 3.95 -7.36 -12.80
CA CYS A 38 2.97 -7.86 -13.75
C CYS A 38 3.58 -8.92 -14.71
N GLY A 39 2.92 -10.07 -14.85
CA GLY A 39 3.37 -11.12 -15.77
C GLY A 39 3.34 -10.71 -17.24
N HIS A 40 2.45 -9.78 -17.61
CA HIS A 40 2.25 -9.37 -19.00
C HIS A 40 3.20 -8.25 -19.43
N SER A 41 4.12 -8.54 -20.35
CA SER A 41 5.20 -7.63 -20.78
C SER A 41 4.71 -6.27 -21.33
N ALA A 42 3.71 -6.28 -22.21
CA ALA A 42 3.15 -5.03 -22.75
C ALA A 42 2.51 -4.14 -21.65
N VAL A 43 1.82 -4.74 -20.68
CA VAL A 43 1.25 -4.02 -19.54
C VAL A 43 2.36 -3.43 -18.68
N ARG A 44 3.41 -4.21 -18.39
CA ARG A 44 4.58 -3.73 -17.65
C ARG A 44 5.24 -2.53 -18.31
N SER A 45 5.53 -2.62 -19.61
CA SER A 45 6.19 -1.53 -20.35
C SER A 45 5.37 -0.25 -20.23
N ARG A 46 4.06 -0.35 -20.48
CA ARG A 46 3.14 0.78 -20.38
C ARG A 46 3.06 1.33 -18.95
N ALA A 47 3.04 0.47 -17.95
CA ALA A 47 3.03 0.87 -16.54
C ALA A 47 4.33 1.60 -16.18
N LYS A 48 5.49 1.14 -16.67
CA LYS A 48 6.78 1.83 -16.47
C LYS A 48 6.75 3.23 -17.05
N ASP A 49 6.29 3.39 -18.29
CA ASP A 49 6.20 4.70 -18.94
C ASP A 49 5.30 5.68 -18.17
N MET A 50 4.17 5.18 -17.64
CA MET A 50 3.27 5.96 -16.79
C MET A 50 3.93 6.34 -15.46
N ALA A 51 4.60 5.40 -14.80
CA ALA A 51 5.29 5.61 -13.54
C ALA A 51 6.40 6.65 -13.70
N VAL A 52 7.32 6.46 -14.65
CA VAL A 52 8.42 7.40 -14.96
C VAL A 52 7.89 8.81 -15.21
N HIS A 53 6.82 8.95 -16.00
CA HIS A 53 6.26 10.27 -16.28
C HIS A 53 5.67 10.93 -15.02
N LEU A 54 4.86 10.22 -14.23
CA LEU A 54 4.24 10.79 -13.02
C LEU A 54 5.30 11.08 -11.94
N THR A 55 6.29 10.19 -11.77
CA THR A 55 7.44 10.38 -10.89
C THR A 55 8.19 11.66 -11.24
N ALA A 56 8.57 11.86 -12.51
CA ALA A 56 9.28 13.06 -12.92
C ALA A 56 8.47 14.36 -12.68
N LYS A 57 7.14 14.31 -12.85
CA LYS A 57 6.26 15.46 -12.55
C LYS A 57 6.19 15.76 -11.06
N LEU A 58 6.08 14.72 -10.23
CA LEU A 58 5.99 14.87 -8.78
C LEU A 58 7.33 15.32 -8.19
N GLN A 59 8.44 14.71 -8.63
CA GLN A 59 9.81 15.09 -8.25
C GLN A 59 10.06 16.58 -8.50
N ALA A 60 9.81 17.07 -9.72
CA ALA A 60 9.98 18.48 -10.06
C ALA A 60 9.14 19.40 -9.15
N ARG A 61 7.91 19.00 -8.80
CA ARG A 61 7.03 19.76 -7.91
C ARG A 61 7.53 19.78 -6.46
N LEU A 62 8.05 18.65 -5.98
CA LEU A 62 8.58 18.50 -4.63
C LEU A 62 9.88 19.30 -4.47
N LEU A 63 10.83 19.17 -5.40
CA LEU A 63 12.10 19.91 -5.37
C LEU A 63 11.91 21.43 -5.48
N ALA A 64 10.89 21.88 -6.21
CA ALA A 64 10.55 23.30 -6.29
C ALA A 64 9.80 23.84 -5.06
N ARG A 65 9.27 22.96 -4.20
CA ARG A 65 8.48 23.38 -3.04
C ARG A 65 9.41 23.89 -1.93
N ARG A 66 9.05 25.01 -1.32
CA ARG A 66 9.69 25.44 -0.08
C ARG A 66 9.23 24.54 1.06
N ALA A 67 10.19 24.00 1.79
CA ALA A 67 9.93 23.19 2.97
C ALA A 67 9.06 23.94 4.00
N ASP A 68 8.01 23.28 4.50
CA ASP A 68 7.19 23.81 5.59
C ASP A 68 7.94 23.61 6.91
N ARG A 69 8.51 24.68 7.45
CA ARG A 69 9.30 24.63 8.70
C ARG A 69 8.45 24.65 9.97
N ALA A 70 7.14 24.86 9.86
CA ALA A 70 6.27 25.09 11.02
C ALA A 70 5.53 23.83 11.49
N CYS A 71 5.40 22.81 10.64
CA CYS A 71 4.60 21.62 10.93
C CYS A 71 5.42 20.33 10.76
N VAL A 72 5.73 19.67 11.88
CA VAL A 72 6.52 18.42 11.88
C VAL A 72 5.84 17.28 11.12
N VAL A 73 4.50 17.23 11.12
CA VAL A 73 3.73 16.22 10.37
C VAL A 73 3.98 16.40 8.87
N LYS A 74 3.84 17.63 8.36
CA LYS A 74 4.11 17.92 6.94
C LYS A 74 5.56 17.69 6.55
N GLN A 75 6.50 17.93 7.46
CA GLN A 75 7.93 17.63 7.24
C GLN A 75 8.18 16.14 7.12
N ARG A 76 7.49 15.34 7.94
CA ARG A 76 7.54 13.89 7.88
C ARG A 76 6.95 13.38 6.58
N ASP A 77 5.77 13.88 6.19
CA ASP A 77 5.11 13.48 4.95
C ASP A 77 5.96 13.83 3.71
N GLU A 78 6.57 15.03 3.70
CA GLU A 78 7.55 15.40 2.67
C GLU A 78 8.72 14.41 2.61
N PHE A 79 9.29 14.03 3.75
CA PHE A 79 10.40 13.09 3.79
C PHE A 79 10.00 11.68 3.30
N PHE A 80 8.83 11.18 3.69
CA PHE A 80 8.35 9.89 3.19
C PHE A 80 8.01 9.92 1.70
N ALA A 81 7.51 11.04 1.18
CA ALA A 81 7.34 11.22 -0.26
C ALA A 81 8.69 11.13 -1.00
N PHE A 82 9.77 11.69 -0.44
CA PHE A 82 11.12 11.48 -1.00
C PHE A 82 11.53 10.01 -0.96
N MET A 83 11.36 9.33 0.17
CA MET A 83 11.74 7.92 0.33
C MET A 83 11.01 7.00 -0.65
N PHE A 84 9.72 7.27 -0.91
CA PHE A 84 8.94 6.48 -1.85
C PHE A 84 9.41 6.72 -3.29
N LEU A 85 9.59 7.98 -3.68
CA LEU A 85 10.07 8.34 -5.01
C LEU A 85 11.49 7.81 -5.26
N LEU A 86 12.38 7.86 -4.27
CA LEU A 86 13.74 7.34 -4.38
C LEU A 86 13.77 5.83 -4.67
N ARG A 87 12.94 5.04 -4.00
CA ARG A 87 12.79 3.61 -4.33
C ARG A 87 12.38 3.45 -5.79
N SER A 88 11.34 4.19 -6.18
CA SER A 88 10.76 4.10 -7.52
C SER A 88 11.76 4.48 -8.61
N GLU A 89 12.47 5.60 -8.44
CA GLU A 89 13.51 6.09 -9.36
C GLU A 89 14.68 5.12 -9.44
N HIS A 90 15.21 4.69 -8.29
CA HIS A 90 16.35 3.79 -8.23
C HIS A 90 16.07 2.47 -8.96
N GLU A 91 14.95 1.82 -8.65
CA GLU A 91 14.62 0.53 -9.25
C GLU A 91 14.24 0.66 -10.73
N MET A 92 13.62 1.77 -11.15
CA MET A 92 13.34 2.04 -12.56
C MET A 92 14.58 2.44 -13.38
N GLY A 93 15.70 2.73 -12.74
CA GLY A 93 16.96 3.18 -13.36
C GLY A 93 16.94 4.66 -13.76
N MET A 94 16.20 5.49 -13.02
CA MET A 94 16.19 6.95 -13.16
C MET A 94 17.33 7.57 -12.36
N ASP A 95 17.68 8.82 -12.65
CA ASP A 95 18.68 9.55 -11.87
C ASP A 95 18.10 10.00 -10.52
N THR A 96 18.70 9.53 -9.44
CA THR A 96 18.28 9.79 -8.06
C THR A 96 19.06 10.91 -7.38
N ALA A 97 20.07 11.50 -8.02
CA ALA A 97 21.05 12.35 -7.34
C ALA A 97 20.43 13.56 -6.61
N GLU A 98 19.58 14.34 -7.30
CA GLU A 98 18.93 15.52 -6.73
C GLU A 98 17.98 15.15 -5.59
N LEU A 99 17.22 14.06 -5.77
CA LEU A 99 16.24 13.61 -4.78
C LEU A 99 16.93 13.07 -3.52
N LEU A 100 18.07 12.40 -3.69
CA LEU A 100 18.92 11.93 -2.59
C LEU A 100 19.47 13.09 -1.77
N GLU A 101 19.93 14.16 -2.42
CA GLU A 101 20.41 15.37 -1.73
C GLU A 101 19.27 16.07 -0.97
N ALA A 102 18.09 16.20 -1.57
CA ALA A 102 16.92 16.78 -0.93
C ALA A 102 16.45 15.95 0.28
N ALA A 103 16.47 14.62 0.17
CA ALA A 103 16.17 13.71 1.27
C ALA A 103 17.15 13.85 2.43
N ASP A 104 18.46 13.92 2.17
CA ASP A 104 19.48 14.13 3.21
C ASP A 104 19.32 15.45 3.93
N GLU A 105 19.07 16.53 3.18
CA GLU A 105 18.81 17.83 3.76
C GLU A 105 17.55 17.81 4.62
N SER A 106 16.46 17.20 4.14
CA SER A 106 15.23 17.05 4.94
C SER A 106 15.48 16.24 6.22
N TYR A 107 16.16 15.10 6.12
CA TYR A 107 16.50 14.25 7.26
C TYR A 107 17.32 14.99 8.33
N ARG A 108 18.39 15.69 7.92
CA ARG A 108 19.24 16.47 8.83
C ARG A 108 18.46 17.64 9.44
N ARG A 109 17.78 18.43 8.61
CA ARG A 109 17.04 19.63 9.03
C ARG A 109 15.98 19.33 10.07
N ASN A 110 15.25 18.22 9.90
CA ASN A 110 14.13 17.88 10.78
C ASN A 110 14.55 16.98 11.96
N GLY A 111 15.84 16.66 12.10
CA GLY A 111 16.34 15.85 13.22
C GLY A 111 15.90 14.39 13.19
N PHE A 112 15.62 13.84 12.00
CA PHE A 112 15.06 12.48 11.85
C PHE A 112 16.03 11.34 12.18
N ALA A 113 17.28 11.65 12.51
CA ALA A 113 18.16 10.74 13.25
C ALA A 113 17.54 10.30 14.58
N GLU A 114 16.73 11.17 15.19
CA GLU A 114 15.88 10.79 16.30
C GLU A 114 14.62 10.09 15.78
N THR A 115 14.65 8.75 15.72
CA THR A 115 13.62 7.92 15.07
C THR A 115 12.20 8.16 15.60
N ARG A 116 12.03 8.57 16.86
CA ARG A 116 10.70 8.95 17.38
C ARG A 116 10.11 10.19 16.72
N LEU A 117 10.95 11.12 16.24
CA LEU A 117 10.49 12.28 15.47
C LEU A 117 10.11 11.85 14.05
N LEU A 118 10.92 10.97 13.45
CA LEU A 118 10.69 10.43 12.10
C LEU A 118 9.37 9.64 12.03
N PHE A 119 9.11 8.75 12.97
CA PHE A 119 7.91 7.92 12.94
C PHE A 119 6.74 8.45 13.78
N GLY A 120 7.00 9.39 14.70
CA GLY A 120 5.99 9.91 15.64
C GLY A 120 5.82 9.07 16.90
N TYR A 121 6.51 7.93 17.00
CA TYR A 121 6.42 6.99 18.11
C TYR A 121 7.80 6.56 18.55
N SER A 122 8.03 6.44 19.86
CA SER A 122 9.23 5.80 20.40
C SER A 122 9.13 4.27 20.29
N ARG A 123 10.27 3.59 20.38
CA ARG A 123 10.31 2.12 20.36
C ARG A 123 9.56 1.53 21.57
N GLU A 124 9.69 2.16 22.72
CA GLU A 124 9.04 1.76 23.97
C GLU A 124 7.53 2.03 23.93
N GLY A 125 7.08 2.97 23.09
CA GLY A 125 5.69 3.37 22.93
C GLY A 125 4.88 2.51 21.96
N LEU A 126 5.51 1.53 21.30
CA LEU A 126 4.86 0.74 20.24
C LEU A 126 3.66 -0.07 20.76
N GLU A 127 3.69 -0.54 22.01
CA GLU A 127 2.58 -1.31 22.60
C GLU A 127 1.31 -0.48 22.82
N GLN A 128 1.39 0.86 22.78
CA GLN A 128 0.26 1.76 23.01
C GLN A 128 -0.32 2.34 21.71
N VAL A 129 0.25 2.00 20.55
CA VAL A 129 -0.22 2.48 19.26
C VAL A 129 -1.59 1.86 18.95
N SER A 130 -2.57 2.69 18.60
CA SER A 130 -3.91 2.23 18.24
C SER A 130 -3.92 1.48 16.90
N THR A 131 -4.95 0.66 16.66
CA THR A 131 -5.09 -0.10 15.40
C THR A 131 -5.03 0.81 14.17
N ALA A 132 -5.78 1.92 14.18
CA ALA A 132 -5.76 2.89 13.08
C ALA A 132 -4.39 3.55 12.89
N ALA A 133 -3.71 3.93 13.97
CA ALA A 133 -2.38 4.55 13.87
C ALA A 133 -1.29 3.59 13.42
N TRP A 134 -1.44 2.29 13.70
CA TRP A 134 -0.51 1.26 13.26
C TRP A 134 -0.44 1.14 11.74
N LEU A 135 -1.55 1.42 11.04
CA LEU A 135 -1.62 1.38 9.58
C LEU A 135 -0.54 2.26 8.93
N GLU A 136 -0.52 3.55 9.29
CA GLU A 136 0.45 4.50 8.77
C GLU A 136 1.88 4.18 9.28
N LEU A 137 2.00 3.78 10.54
CA LEU A 137 3.29 3.49 11.17
C LEU A 137 4.00 2.30 10.52
N VAL A 138 3.31 1.19 10.27
CA VAL A 138 3.94 -0.01 9.68
C VAL A 138 4.42 0.26 8.25
N VAL A 139 3.69 1.07 7.48
CA VAL A 139 4.07 1.52 6.14
C VAL A 139 5.32 2.40 6.18
N ARG A 140 5.37 3.36 7.10
CA ARG A 140 6.56 4.20 7.27
C ARG A 140 7.81 3.39 7.66
N ILE A 141 7.67 2.43 8.57
CA ILE A 141 8.78 1.54 8.96
C ILE A 141 9.23 0.70 7.78
N LEU A 142 8.29 0.11 7.02
CA LEU A 142 8.57 -0.62 5.78
C LEU A 142 9.37 0.23 4.78
N ILE A 143 8.93 1.46 4.51
CA ILE A 143 9.60 2.37 3.57
C ILE A 143 11.04 2.63 3.99
N MET A 144 11.29 2.86 5.28
CA MET A 144 12.64 3.09 5.81
C MET A 144 13.51 1.84 5.74
N ASP A 145 12.99 0.68 6.14
CA ASP A 145 13.74 -0.58 6.08
C ASP A 145 14.16 -0.88 4.63
N TYR A 146 13.25 -0.68 3.67
CA TYR A 146 13.54 -0.92 2.25
C TYR A 146 14.57 0.08 1.71
N ASN A 147 14.40 1.38 2.00
CA ASN A 147 15.35 2.40 1.57
C ASN A 147 16.74 2.20 2.20
N ASN A 148 16.84 1.72 3.44
CA ASN A 148 18.12 1.40 4.07
C ASN A 148 18.82 0.17 3.48
N MET A 149 18.11 -0.68 2.70
CA MET A 149 18.75 -1.71 1.88
C MET A 149 19.30 -1.13 0.58
N LEU A 150 18.55 -0.24 -0.08
CA LEU A 150 18.97 0.42 -1.32
C LEU A 150 20.10 1.44 -1.10
N PHE A 151 20.06 2.14 0.02
CA PHE A 151 20.99 3.22 0.38
C PHE A 151 21.59 2.97 1.78
N PRO A 152 22.49 1.98 1.92
CA PRO A 152 22.98 1.53 3.22
C PRO A 152 23.59 2.65 4.06
N ARG A 153 23.14 2.74 5.31
CA ARG A 153 23.63 3.66 6.36
C ARG A 153 23.33 5.15 6.11
N ARG A 154 22.49 5.50 5.13
CA ARG A 154 22.18 6.91 4.83
C ARG A 154 21.19 7.53 5.81
N TRP A 155 20.12 6.80 6.16
CA TRP A 155 19.09 7.26 7.11
C TRP A 155 18.86 6.21 8.21
N PRO A 156 19.82 6.06 9.14
CA PRO A 156 19.73 5.05 10.18
C PRO A 156 18.46 5.25 11.04
N THR A 157 17.85 4.12 11.44
CA THR A 157 16.72 4.10 12.36
C THR A 157 17.06 3.29 13.60
N ALA A 158 16.51 3.69 14.76
CA ALA A 158 16.72 3.01 16.03
C ALA A 158 15.86 1.74 16.20
N TYR A 159 14.81 1.60 15.39
CA TYR A 159 13.95 0.42 15.33
C TYR A 159 13.42 0.19 13.91
N CYS A 160 12.96 -1.03 13.66
CA CYS A 160 12.66 -1.57 12.32
C CYS A 160 11.43 -2.49 12.36
N LEU A 161 11.09 -3.16 11.24
CA LEU A 161 9.97 -4.10 11.18
C LEU A 161 10.04 -5.22 12.22
N ARG A 162 11.24 -5.65 12.63
CA ARG A 162 11.40 -6.63 13.72
C ARG A 162 10.77 -6.15 15.03
N ASP A 163 10.94 -4.87 15.36
CA ASP A 163 10.38 -4.29 16.57
C ASP A 163 8.85 -4.16 16.45
N ALA A 164 8.38 -3.70 15.29
CA ALA A 164 6.95 -3.59 15.00
C ALA A 164 6.24 -4.96 15.08
N PHE A 165 6.76 -5.99 14.40
CA PHE A 165 6.15 -7.33 14.37
C PHE A 165 6.19 -8.04 15.73
N SER A 166 7.19 -7.74 16.57
CA SER A 166 7.23 -8.24 17.96
C SER A 166 6.02 -7.78 18.80
N VAL A 167 5.50 -6.59 18.50
CA VAL A 167 4.27 -6.05 19.11
C VAL A 167 3.04 -6.53 18.35
N LEU A 168 3.01 -6.34 17.03
CA LEU A 168 1.85 -6.61 16.17
C LEU A 168 1.38 -8.07 16.21
N ARG A 169 2.27 -9.04 16.43
CA ARG A 169 1.87 -10.46 16.61
C ARG A 169 0.90 -10.69 17.78
N ARG A 170 0.93 -9.80 18.78
CA ARG A 170 0.07 -9.82 19.98
C ARG A 170 -1.10 -8.83 19.88
N HIS A 171 -1.12 -7.99 18.84
CA HIS A 171 -2.16 -6.99 18.62
C HIS A 171 -3.46 -7.67 18.23
N ARG A 172 -4.56 -7.32 18.90
CA ARG A 172 -5.86 -7.93 18.64
C ARG A 172 -6.54 -7.25 17.46
N LEU A 173 -6.95 -8.04 16.48
CA LEU A 173 -7.74 -7.61 15.34
C LEU A 173 -9.21 -7.95 15.56
N SER A 174 -10.09 -6.97 15.43
CA SER A 174 -11.55 -7.14 15.48
C SER A 174 -12.04 -7.75 14.17
N GLY A 175 -12.78 -8.85 14.23
CA GLY A 175 -13.37 -9.47 13.03
C GLY A 175 -14.73 -8.87 12.64
N PRO A 176 -15.29 -9.26 11.47
CA PRO A 176 -16.61 -8.81 11.03
C PRO A 176 -17.73 -9.30 11.99
N PRO A 177 -18.90 -8.63 12.02
CA PRO A 177 -19.35 -7.56 11.11
C PRO A 177 -18.80 -6.16 11.41
N MET A 178 -19.10 -5.19 10.56
CA MET A 178 -18.85 -3.76 10.83
C MET A 178 -19.59 -3.32 12.11
N ASP A 179 -18.92 -2.54 12.94
CA ASP A 179 -19.51 -1.87 14.10
C ASP A 179 -19.46 -0.36 13.91
N SER A 180 -20.27 0.39 14.68
CA SER A 180 -20.34 1.85 14.57
C SER A 180 -19.04 2.56 14.94
N ALA A 181 -18.10 1.86 15.57
CA ALA A 181 -16.78 2.36 15.92
C ALA A 181 -15.71 2.00 14.87
N MET A 182 -16.12 1.36 13.76
CA MET A 182 -15.28 0.96 12.63
C MET A 182 -14.11 0.04 13.02
N HIS A 183 -14.19 -0.68 14.14
CA HIS A 183 -13.06 -1.49 14.61
C HIS A 183 -12.67 -2.60 13.64
N PHE A 184 -13.65 -3.21 12.97
CA PHE A 184 -13.39 -4.22 11.94
C PHE A 184 -12.65 -3.60 10.74
N GLN A 185 -13.03 -2.40 10.31
CA GLN A 185 -12.37 -1.72 9.20
C GLN A 185 -10.91 -1.39 9.52
N ASP A 186 -10.65 -0.75 10.67
CA ASP A 186 -9.29 -0.45 11.10
C ASP A 186 -8.43 -1.73 11.21
N SER A 187 -8.99 -2.79 11.78
CA SER A 187 -8.32 -4.08 11.92
C SER A 187 -8.07 -4.74 10.56
N PHE A 188 -8.99 -4.57 9.62
CA PHE A 188 -8.85 -5.08 8.26
C PHE A 188 -7.72 -4.40 7.50
N TYR A 189 -7.71 -3.07 7.45
CA TYR A 189 -6.64 -2.33 6.77
C TYR A 189 -5.28 -2.53 7.44
N LEU A 190 -5.24 -2.63 8.78
CA LEU A 190 -4.00 -3.00 9.45
C LEU A 190 -3.51 -4.40 9.02
N ALA A 191 -4.39 -5.39 8.99
CA ALA A 191 -4.02 -6.75 8.60
C ALA A 191 -3.46 -6.81 7.16
N THR A 192 -4.11 -6.13 6.22
CA THR A 192 -3.65 -6.06 4.83
C THR A 192 -2.29 -5.37 4.72
N HIS A 193 -2.06 -4.31 5.49
CA HIS A 193 -0.81 -3.56 5.45
C HIS A 193 0.36 -4.24 6.19
N ILE A 194 0.09 -5.08 7.19
CA ILE A 194 1.11 -5.98 7.71
C ILE A 194 1.56 -6.95 6.59
N ILE A 195 0.64 -7.50 5.81
CA ILE A 195 0.98 -8.37 4.67
C ILE A 195 1.71 -7.58 3.57
N TYR A 196 1.30 -6.34 3.27
CA TYR A 196 2.04 -5.48 2.34
C TYR A 196 3.46 -5.19 2.84
N ALA A 197 3.65 -4.96 4.13
CA ALA A 197 4.99 -4.85 4.71
C ALA A 197 5.80 -6.13 4.51
N THR A 198 5.21 -7.31 4.72
CA THR A 198 5.95 -8.55 4.45
C THR A 198 6.34 -8.74 2.98
N SER A 199 5.50 -8.27 2.06
CA SER A 199 5.66 -8.46 0.61
C SER A 199 6.34 -7.29 -0.11
N ALA A 200 6.84 -6.28 0.60
CA ALA A 200 7.34 -5.02 0.03
C ALA A 200 6.35 -4.34 -0.93
N TYR A 201 5.10 -4.18 -0.48
CA TYR A 201 3.97 -3.76 -1.29
C TYR A 201 3.81 -4.67 -2.50
N SER A 202 3.60 -5.96 -2.21
CA SER A 202 3.27 -6.93 -3.25
C SER A 202 4.38 -7.15 -4.29
N GLY A 203 5.62 -6.72 -4.01
CA GLY A 203 6.82 -6.92 -4.83
C GLY A 203 7.44 -8.32 -4.70
N VAL A 204 7.20 -8.99 -3.56
CA VAL A 204 7.70 -10.34 -3.25
C VAL A 204 6.54 -11.30 -3.01
N LYS A 205 6.71 -12.54 -3.47
CA LYS A 205 5.79 -13.62 -3.14
C LYS A 205 5.86 -13.92 -1.64
N THR A 206 4.72 -13.92 -0.98
CA THR A 206 4.59 -14.33 0.43
C THR A 206 4.05 -15.75 0.55
N PHE A 207 4.10 -16.33 1.74
CA PHE A 207 3.53 -17.65 2.01
C PHE A 207 2.58 -17.58 3.20
N GLU A 208 1.43 -18.24 3.07
CA GLU A 208 0.45 -18.28 4.18
C GLU A 208 1.07 -18.88 5.46
N ALA A 209 2.05 -19.77 5.33
CA ALA A 209 2.75 -20.39 6.45
C ALA A 209 3.57 -19.40 7.30
N ASP A 210 3.97 -18.25 6.75
CA ASP A 210 4.82 -17.29 7.47
C ASP A 210 4.03 -16.48 8.51
N ALA A 211 2.73 -16.29 8.29
CA ALA A 211 1.81 -15.60 9.21
C ALA A 211 0.37 -16.12 9.04
N PRO A 212 0.08 -17.39 9.37
CA PRO A 212 -1.16 -18.06 8.99
C PRO A 212 -2.40 -17.40 9.59
N TRP A 213 -2.27 -16.74 10.74
CA TRP A 213 -3.37 -16.02 11.37
C TRP A 213 -3.81 -14.77 10.57
N LEU A 214 -2.88 -14.03 9.96
CA LEU A 214 -3.20 -12.89 9.11
C LEU A 214 -3.99 -13.33 7.88
N TYR A 215 -3.53 -14.38 7.20
CA TYR A 215 -4.24 -14.89 6.02
C TYR A 215 -5.59 -15.51 6.36
N ARG A 216 -5.72 -16.22 7.49
CA ARG A 216 -7.04 -16.66 7.99
C ARG A 216 -7.97 -15.48 8.24
N TYR A 217 -7.46 -14.41 8.84
CA TYR A 217 -8.23 -13.19 9.09
C TYR A 217 -8.70 -12.55 7.77
N VAL A 218 -7.79 -12.34 6.80
CA VAL A 218 -8.11 -11.75 5.49
C VAL A 218 -9.13 -12.60 4.71
N ARG A 219 -9.01 -13.94 4.75
CA ARG A 219 -10.00 -14.84 4.12
C ARG A 219 -11.38 -14.71 4.76
N ARG A 220 -11.45 -14.59 6.09
CA ARG A 220 -12.71 -14.37 6.81
C ARG A 220 -13.33 -13.03 6.44
N ALA A 221 -12.53 -11.98 6.36
CA ALA A 221 -12.98 -10.65 5.93
C ALA A 221 -13.52 -10.68 4.49
N LEU A 222 -12.77 -11.27 3.55
CA LEU A 222 -13.24 -11.42 2.16
C LEU A 222 -14.52 -12.24 2.06
N SER A 223 -14.64 -13.33 2.84
CA SER A 223 -15.87 -14.15 2.89
C SER A 223 -17.07 -13.33 3.38
N PHE A 224 -16.87 -12.46 4.37
CA PHE A 224 -17.88 -11.53 4.85
C PHE A 224 -18.28 -10.54 3.74
N TRP A 225 -17.31 -9.90 3.07
CA TRP A 225 -17.59 -8.97 1.97
C TRP A 225 -18.30 -9.63 0.79
N MET A 226 -17.96 -10.88 0.45
CA MET A 226 -18.70 -11.63 -0.58
C MET A 226 -20.12 -11.98 -0.11
N GLY A 227 -20.33 -12.20 1.18
CA GLY A 227 -21.67 -12.28 1.78
C GLY A 227 -22.46 -10.99 1.56
N GLN A 228 -21.89 -9.84 1.88
CA GLN A 228 -22.51 -8.53 1.66
C GLN A 228 -22.77 -8.27 0.16
N ALA A 229 -21.84 -8.64 -0.72
CA ALA A 229 -21.99 -8.51 -2.16
C ALA A 229 -23.20 -9.29 -2.71
N ARG A 230 -23.42 -10.52 -2.22
CA ARG A 230 -24.60 -11.34 -2.59
C ARG A 230 -25.89 -10.73 -2.06
N LEU A 231 -25.88 -10.18 -0.86
CA LEU A 231 -27.03 -9.45 -0.29
C LEU A 231 -27.31 -8.16 -1.07
N LYS A 232 -26.28 -7.42 -1.49
CA LYS A 232 -26.40 -6.19 -2.27
C LYS A 232 -27.11 -6.38 -3.61
N LYS A 233 -26.97 -7.57 -4.24
CA LYS A 233 -27.73 -7.92 -5.45
C LYS A 233 -29.25 -7.96 -5.21
N LYS A 234 -29.69 -8.19 -3.98
CA LYS A 234 -31.11 -8.22 -3.58
C LYS A 234 -31.57 -6.91 -2.95
N ASP A 235 -30.68 -6.26 -2.20
CA ASP A 235 -30.92 -4.98 -1.55
C ASP A 235 -29.76 -4.01 -1.85
N PRO A 236 -29.93 -3.07 -2.80
CA PRO A 236 -28.90 -2.10 -3.15
C PRO A 236 -28.39 -1.25 -1.98
N GLY A 237 -29.14 -1.15 -0.88
CA GLY A 237 -28.76 -0.43 0.33
C GLY A 237 -27.66 -1.12 1.15
N VAL A 238 -27.39 -2.41 0.91
CA VAL A 238 -26.32 -3.13 1.60
C VAL A 238 -24.95 -2.58 1.23
N TYR A 239 -24.14 -2.27 2.24
CA TYR A 239 -22.78 -1.79 2.07
C TYR A 239 -21.81 -2.94 1.77
N VAL A 240 -20.89 -2.70 0.85
CA VAL A 240 -19.76 -3.59 0.55
C VAL A 240 -18.55 -2.69 0.41
N ASP A 241 -17.47 -2.98 1.15
CA ASP A 241 -16.22 -2.26 0.99
C ASP A 241 -15.50 -2.75 -0.29
N VAL A 242 -15.58 -1.95 -1.36
CA VAL A 242 -14.95 -2.26 -2.65
C VAL A 242 -13.44 -2.26 -2.52
N ASP A 243 -12.90 -1.31 -1.75
CA ASP A 243 -11.48 -1.19 -1.45
C ASP A 243 -11.00 -2.44 -0.71
N GLY A 244 -11.74 -2.83 0.32
CA GLY A 244 -11.46 -4.02 1.11
C GLY A 244 -11.50 -5.32 0.31
N VAL A 245 -12.40 -5.46 -0.66
CA VAL A 245 -12.37 -6.61 -1.58
C VAL A 245 -11.11 -6.59 -2.45
N GLY A 246 -10.74 -5.42 -2.98
CA GLY A 246 -9.51 -5.24 -3.77
C GLY A 246 -8.26 -5.66 -2.99
N GLU A 247 -8.05 -5.09 -1.80
CA GLU A 247 -6.87 -5.39 -0.99
C GLU A 247 -6.82 -6.84 -0.49
N ALA A 248 -7.96 -7.43 -0.12
CA ALA A 248 -7.99 -8.82 0.30
C ALA A 248 -7.58 -9.76 -0.84
N LEU A 249 -8.09 -9.51 -2.05
CA LEU A 249 -7.71 -10.27 -3.24
C LEU A 249 -6.24 -10.08 -3.58
N ASP A 250 -5.73 -8.84 -3.51
CA ASP A 250 -4.33 -8.56 -3.80
C ASP A 250 -3.38 -9.32 -2.87
N ASN A 251 -3.66 -9.30 -1.56
CA ASN A 251 -2.90 -10.03 -0.55
C ASN A 251 -2.95 -11.56 -0.75
N LEU A 252 -4.13 -12.11 -1.04
CA LEU A 252 -4.26 -13.55 -1.30
C LEU A 252 -3.52 -13.97 -2.58
N ARG A 253 -3.59 -13.18 -3.65
CA ARG A 253 -2.80 -13.41 -4.87
C ARG A 253 -1.31 -13.24 -4.64
N GLY A 254 -0.91 -12.42 -3.66
CA GLY A 254 0.46 -12.32 -3.16
C GLY A 254 1.07 -13.67 -2.78
N THR A 255 0.26 -14.63 -2.35
CA THR A 255 0.67 -15.99 -1.99
C THR A 255 0.73 -16.97 -3.18
N GLY A 256 0.34 -16.51 -4.37
CA GLY A 256 0.24 -17.31 -5.59
C GLY A 256 -1.10 -18.01 -5.78
N LEU A 257 -2.13 -17.66 -5.00
CA LEU A 257 -3.50 -18.14 -5.25
C LEU A 257 -4.08 -17.48 -6.50
N THR A 258 -4.89 -18.25 -7.22
CA THR A 258 -5.58 -17.80 -8.44
C THR A 258 -7.05 -18.19 -8.38
N GLU A 259 -7.79 -17.76 -9.39
CA GLU A 259 -9.19 -18.12 -9.63
C GLU A 259 -9.36 -19.64 -9.80
N VAL A 260 -8.32 -20.34 -10.26
CA VAL A 260 -8.33 -21.78 -10.46
C VAL A 260 -8.09 -22.52 -9.14
N THR A 261 -7.23 -21.97 -8.27
CA THR A 261 -6.80 -22.66 -7.04
C THR A 261 -7.57 -22.23 -5.79
N CYS A 262 -8.34 -21.15 -5.84
CA CYS A 262 -9.09 -20.64 -4.70
C CYS A 262 -10.47 -20.11 -5.11
N PRO A 263 -11.58 -20.82 -4.76
CA PRO A 263 -12.93 -20.40 -5.10
C PRO A 263 -13.29 -18.99 -4.60
N LEU A 264 -12.81 -18.59 -3.42
CA LEU A 264 -13.06 -17.27 -2.87
C LEU A 264 -12.36 -16.15 -3.68
N VAL A 265 -11.15 -16.41 -4.19
CA VAL A 265 -10.44 -15.49 -5.10
C VAL A 265 -11.18 -15.38 -6.43
N CYS A 266 -11.70 -16.50 -6.96
CA CYS A 266 -12.53 -16.51 -8.15
C CYS A 266 -13.80 -15.66 -7.96
N GLU A 267 -14.55 -15.91 -6.88
CA GLU A 267 -15.78 -15.17 -6.58
C GLU A 267 -15.52 -13.65 -6.48
N GLY A 268 -14.53 -13.25 -5.70
CA GLY A 268 -14.17 -11.84 -5.56
C GLY A 268 -13.72 -11.20 -6.88
N THR A 269 -13.00 -11.95 -7.71
CA THR A 269 -12.55 -11.48 -9.03
C THR A 269 -13.72 -11.24 -9.98
N VAL A 270 -14.66 -12.19 -10.05
CA VAL A 270 -15.89 -12.03 -10.85
C VAL A 270 -16.66 -10.81 -10.36
N TRP A 271 -16.82 -10.65 -9.05
CA TRP A 271 -17.51 -9.50 -8.49
C TRP A 271 -16.83 -8.16 -8.83
N LEU A 272 -15.50 -8.07 -8.72
CA LEU A 272 -14.77 -6.86 -9.10
C LEU A 272 -14.94 -6.53 -10.59
N LEU A 273 -14.95 -7.54 -11.47
CA LEU A 273 -15.18 -7.34 -12.90
C LEU A 273 -16.61 -6.86 -13.18
N GLU A 274 -17.61 -7.39 -12.46
CA GLU A 274 -19.01 -6.93 -12.55
C GLU A 274 -19.18 -5.50 -12.04
N ALA A 275 -18.47 -5.12 -10.97
CA ALA A 275 -18.55 -3.80 -10.36
C ALA A 275 -17.82 -2.70 -11.15
N GLN A 276 -16.95 -3.05 -12.10
CA GLN A 276 -16.19 -2.06 -12.86
C GLN A 276 -17.11 -1.17 -13.71
N LEU A 277 -16.98 0.14 -13.55
CA LEU A 277 -17.73 1.13 -14.32
C LEU A 277 -17.22 1.21 -15.77
N LYS A 278 -18.07 1.68 -16.68
CA LYS A 278 -17.75 1.78 -18.13
C LYS A 278 -16.52 2.65 -18.43
N ASN A 279 -16.25 3.66 -17.60
CA ASN A 279 -15.08 4.54 -17.71
C ASN A 279 -13.77 3.86 -17.26
N GLY A 280 -13.84 2.66 -16.67
CA GLY A 280 -12.72 1.89 -16.16
C GLY A 280 -12.47 2.02 -14.66
N SER A 281 -13.15 2.92 -13.95
CA SER A 281 -13.04 3.07 -12.50
C SER A 281 -13.91 2.08 -11.74
N TRP A 282 -13.75 2.04 -10.42
CA TRP A 282 -14.66 1.34 -9.50
C TRP A 282 -15.50 2.35 -8.72
N PRO A 283 -16.67 1.93 -8.22
CA PRO A 283 -17.50 2.80 -7.40
C PRO A 283 -16.82 3.10 -6.06
N VAL A 284 -17.01 4.32 -5.58
CA VAL A 284 -16.56 4.77 -4.25
C VAL A 284 -17.77 4.72 -3.34
N TRP A 285 -17.73 3.84 -2.34
CA TRP A 285 -18.82 3.64 -1.39
C TRP A 285 -18.29 3.80 0.03
N PHE A 286 -18.98 4.60 0.83
CA PHE A 286 -18.72 4.73 2.27
C PHE A 286 -19.92 4.24 3.07
N GLU A 287 -19.67 3.55 4.17
CA GLU A 287 -20.71 3.15 5.11
C GLU A 287 -21.31 4.40 5.78
N GLY A 288 -22.63 4.57 5.70
CA GLY A 288 -23.31 5.72 6.32
C GLY A 288 -23.06 7.09 5.67
N GLY A 289 -22.39 7.14 4.51
CA GLY A 289 -22.04 8.40 3.83
C GLY A 289 -23.23 9.14 3.23
N ASP A 290 -23.32 10.44 3.51
CA ASP A 290 -24.22 11.35 2.82
C ASP A 290 -23.82 11.43 1.34
N LYS A 291 -24.78 11.37 0.41
CA LYS A 291 -24.52 11.39 -1.04
C LYS A 291 -23.79 12.65 -1.51
N ASP A 292 -23.77 13.69 -0.66
CA ASP A 292 -23.14 14.99 -0.89
C ASP A 292 -21.77 15.16 -0.23
N SER A 293 -21.22 14.10 0.39
CA SER A 293 -19.85 14.15 0.90
C SER A 293 -18.88 14.41 -0.26
N LYS A 294 -18.16 15.53 -0.19
CA LYS A 294 -17.13 15.87 -1.18
C LYS A 294 -15.95 14.92 -0.99
N HIS A 295 -15.96 13.80 -1.71
CA HIS A 295 -14.80 12.92 -1.82
C HIS A 295 -13.60 13.72 -2.29
N ASP A 296 -12.47 13.58 -1.59
CA ASP A 296 -11.22 14.20 -1.97
C ASP A 296 -10.60 13.47 -3.18
N TYR A 297 -9.36 13.82 -3.57
CA TYR A 297 -8.73 13.13 -4.70
C TYR A 297 -8.31 11.69 -4.38
N TYR A 298 -8.01 11.39 -3.12
CA TYR A 298 -7.61 10.05 -2.69
C TYR A 298 -8.79 9.09 -2.70
N ASP A 299 -9.92 9.48 -2.09
CA ASP A 299 -11.17 8.71 -2.05
C ASP A 299 -11.62 8.30 -3.45
N ARG A 300 -11.51 9.21 -4.42
CA ARG A 300 -11.97 9.00 -5.81
C ARG A 300 -11.12 8.01 -6.59
N MET A 301 -9.86 7.83 -6.21
CA MET A 301 -8.92 6.99 -6.96
C MET A 301 -8.69 5.65 -6.27
N HIS A 302 -8.79 5.58 -4.94
CA HIS A 302 -8.36 4.43 -4.14
C HIS A 302 -9.03 3.12 -4.57
N ALA A 303 -10.36 3.10 -4.71
CA ALA A 303 -11.08 1.90 -5.17
C ALA A 303 -10.60 1.43 -6.54
N THR A 304 -10.29 2.36 -7.45
CA THR A 304 -9.76 2.00 -8.76
C THR A 304 -8.32 1.51 -8.68
N TRP A 305 -7.50 2.07 -7.79
CA TRP A 305 -6.15 1.60 -7.53
C TRP A 305 -6.15 0.16 -7.04
N VAL A 306 -6.74 -0.11 -5.86
CA VAL A 306 -6.63 -1.43 -5.24
C VAL A 306 -7.29 -2.52 -6.07
N CYS A 307 -8.41 -2.22 -6.74
CA CYS A 307 -9.04 -3.16 -7.69
C CYS A 307 -8.20 -3.39 -8.95
N THR A 308 -7.44 -2.38 -9.40
CA THR A 308 -6.50 -2.57 -10.52
C THR A 308 -5.34 -3.48 -10.13
N GLN A 309 -4.81 -3.34 -8.91
CA GLN A 309 -3.78 -4.25 -8.39
C GLN A 309 -4.30 -5.68 -8.23
N ALA A 310 -5.47 -5.83 -7.61
CA ALA A 310 -6.11 -7.12 -7.38
C ALA A 310 -6.35 -7.94 -8.66
N LEU A 311 -6.54 -7.27 -9.80
CA LEU A 311 -6.83 -7.86 -11.10
C LEU A 311 -5.59 -8.02 -12.00
N ARG A 312 -4.38 -7.75 -11.51
CA ARG A 312 -3.16 -7.93 -12.31
C ARG A 312 -2.65 -9.36 -12.20
N ASP A 313 -2.20 -9.92 -13.32
CA ASP A 313 -1.42 -11.15 -13.33
C ASP A 313 -0.06 -10.90 -12.67
N ARG A 314 0.39 -11.81 -11.80
CA ARG A 314 1.64 -11.68 -11.04
C ARG A 314 2.71 -12.64 -11.54
N ASP A 315 3.90 -12.11 -11.75
CA ASP A 315 5.12 -12.88 -11.97
C ASP A 315 6.26 -12.28 -11.13
N PHE A 316 6.50 -12.90 -9.97
CA PHE A 316 7.52 -12.49 -9.02
C PHE A 316 8.96 -12.75 -9.51
N LYS A 317 9.14 -13.40 -10.66
CA LYS A 317 10.47 -13.63 -11.25
C LYS A 317 11.01 -12.42 -12.01
N VAL A 318 10.14 -11.49 -12.41
CA VAL A 318 10.49 -10.37 -13.29
C VAL A 318 11.56 -9.46 -12.68
N ASN A 319 11.48 -9.19 -11.37
CA ASN A 319 12.44 -8.35 -10.63
C ASN A 319 13.01 -9.08 -9.41
N GLU A 320 13.17 -10.40 -9.51
CA GLU A 320 13.61 -11.24 -8.39
C GLU A 320 14.95 -10.75 -7.80
N ALA A 321 15.87 -10.29 -8.65
CA ALA A 321 17.18 -9.79 -8.21
C ALA A 321 17.06 -8.55 -7.31
N GLN A 322 16.17 -7.61 -7.66
CA GLN A 322 15.94 -6.37 -6.92
C GLN A 322 15.29 -6.65 -5.55
N VAL A 323 14.39 -7.63 -5.48
CA VAL A 323 13.67 -7.95 -4.24
C VAL A 323 14.28 -9.03 -3.37
N ARG A 324 15.30 -9.74 -3.86
CA ARG A 324 15.91 -10.86 -3.14
C ARG A 324 16.39 -10.47 -1.75
N GLN A 325 16.97 -9.27 -1.62
CA GLN A 325 17.45 -8.76 -0.33
C GLN A 325 16.28 -8.57 0.65
N TRP A 326 15.18 -7.99 0.18
CA TRP A 326 13.96 -7.84 0.99
C TRP A 326 13.44 -9.19 1.48
N ARG A 327 13.37 -10.18 0.58
CA ARG A 327 12.91 -11.53 0.93
C ARG A 327 13.76 -12.15 2.03
N VAL A 328 15.09 -12.11 1.89
CA VAL A 328 16.00 -12.66 2.91
C VAL A 328 15.86 -11.93 4.25
N TYR A 329 15.73 -10.60 4.20
CA TYR A 329 15.50 -9.78 5.40
C TYR A 329 14.19 -10.16 6.09
N VAL A 330 13.08 -10.20 5.36
CA VAL A 330 11.76 -10.40 5.94
C VAL A 330 11.56 -11.82 6.44
N GLU A 331 12.10 -12.85 5.76
CA GLU A 331 12.10 -14.23 6.25
C GLU A 331 12.79 -14.33 7.62
N LYS A 332 13.92 -13.63 7.80
CA LYS A 332 14.62 -13.54 9.09
C LYS A 332 13.76 -12.82 10.14
N VAL A 333 13.19 -11.68 9.80
CA VAL A 333 12.33 -10.89 10.70
C VAL A 333 11.12 -11.72 11.17
N LEU A 334 10.41 -12.37 10.26
CA LEU A 334 9.23 -13.20 10.56
C LEU A 334 9.58 -14.37 11.49
N LYS A 335 10.73 -15.02 11.28
CA LYS A 335 11.24 -16.08 12.16
C LYS A 335 11.59 -15.56 13.56
N GLU A 336 12.36 -14.47 13.66
CA GLU A 336 12.79 -13.88 14.93
C GLU A 336 11.60 -13.39 15.78
N THR A 337 10.57 -12.87 15.11
CA THR A 337 9.35 -12.34 15.75
C THR A 337 8.27 -13.40 15.96
N GLN A 338 8.48 -14.63 15.49
CA GLN A 338 7.54 -15.74 15.63
C GLN A 338 6.15 -15.43 15.04
N MET A 339 6.08 -14.71 13.93
CA MET A 339 4.80 -14.34 13.28
C MET A 339 3.95 -15.55 12.85
N ALA A 340 4.58 -16.72 12.69
CA ALA A 340 3.90 -17.97 12.36
C ALA A 340 3.08 -18.57 13.53
N VAL A 341 3.38 -18.17 14.78
CA VAL A 341 2.76 -18.72 16.00
C VAL A 341 1.74 -17.72 16.53
N GLN A 342 0.45 -18.09 16.51
CA GLN A 342 -0.61 -17.35 17.21
C GLN A 342 -1.64 -18.29 17.82
#